data_AF-A0A2V5MWP3-F1
#
_entry.id   AF-A0A2V5MWP3-F1
#
_cell.length_a   1.000
_cell.length_b   1.000
_cell.length_c   1.000
_cell.angle_alpha   90.00
_cell.angle_beta   90.00
_cell.angle_gamma   90.00
#
_symmetry.space_group_name_H-M   'P 1'
#
loop_
_entity.id
_entity.type
_entity.pdbx_description
1 polymer ?
#
loop_
_entity_poly.entity_id
_entity_poly.type
_entity_poly.pdbx_seq_one_letter_code
_entity_poly.pdbx_strand_id
1 'polypeptide(L)'
;MKKIILRRLVVTVAGLIMPVLTLQVSAAPGDLYVANRTQGTVTRINSSLGTLFANGLNGPFALAFDGSGNLFVAEQSTGTIFKFTPNGTKSTFASGLGVLFALAFDTSGNLYAVDEGSGSIFKFTPDGVKSTFVSGIGSPVSLAFDSGGNLFVGDQVANAIFKFAPDGTKTTFTSGLNDPVGLAFDSAGNLFVAENVGGTIFKFTPAGTMTTFASALNGPTGLAFDSSGNLFESDTNSNTIFKFTPAGAKSTFTTTGSPSGLAFEPTLHQLLNISTRGFVGTGDAVLIGGFIVGGNGLWKDTQQAAIEATGLAPTDDRESAILATLPAGAYTAIVSGANGTTGIARVDVFNVQ
;
A
#
# COMPACT_ATOMS: atom_id res chain seq x y z
N MET A 1 -1.64 -21.23 10.97
CA MET A 1 -1.04 -19.91 10.61
C MET A 1 0.40 -20.15 10.15
N LYS A 2 0.86 -19.38 9.14
CA LYS A 2 2.26 -19.16 8.69
C LYS A 2 2.98 -20.20 7.79
N LYS A 3 3.13 -19.75 6.52
CA LYS A 3 4.27 -19.68 5.56
C LYS A 3 5.57 -20.49 5.77
N ILE A 4 6.11 -20.94 4.63
CA ILE A 4 7.52 -21.26 4.35
C ILE A 4 8.05 -20.33 3.22
N ILE A 5 9.38 -20.10 3.14
CA ILE A 5 10.12 -19.30 2.12
C ILE A 5 11.07 -20.20 1.30
N LEU A 6 11.28 -19.86 0.01
CA LEU A 6 12.35 -20.38 -0.86
C LEU A 6 13.43 -19.33 -1.17
N ARG A 7 14.65 -19.80 -1.48
CA ARG A 7 15.74 -18.97 -2.01
C ARG A 7 16.37 -19.51 -3.31
N ARG A 8 16.46 -18.56 -4.25
CA ARG A 8 17.48 -18.23 -5.27
C ARG A 8 17.74 -19.14 -6.48
N LEU A 9 17.68 -18.49 -7.65
CA LEU A 9 18.30 -18.85 -8.92
C LEU A 9 19.10 -17.63 -9.42
N VAL A 10 20.26 -17.87 -10.06
CA VAL A 10 21.08 -16.88 -10.77
C VAL A 10 21.18 -17.32 -12.23
N VAL A 11 21.08 -16.39 -13.18
CA VAL A 11 21.34 -16.65 -14.61
C VAL A 11 22.07 -15.45 -15.23
N THR A 12 23.07 -15.74 -16.08
CA THR A 12 23.85 -14.78 -16.86
C THR A 12 23.60 -15.03 -18.35
N VAL A 13 23.48 -13.98 -19.17
CA VAL A 13 23.43 -14.09 -20.64
C VAL A 13 24.32 -13.01 -21.28
N ALA A 14 25.09 -13.40 -22.30
CA ALA A 14 26.08 -12.59 -23.00
C ALA A 14 25.58 -12.13 -24.39
N GLY A 15 25.95 -10.90 -24.76
CA GLY A 15 26.15 -10.47 -26.15
C GLY A 15 24.92 -9.94 -26.88
N LEU A 16 24.66 -8.63 -26.75
CA LEU A 16 24.03 -7.81 -27.78
C LEU A 16 24.50 -6.35 -27.62
N ILE A 17 24.71 -5.71 -28.76
CA ILE A 17 25.19 -4.34 -28.99
C ILE A 17 24.34 -3.37 -28.14
N MET A 18 24.97 -2.56 -27.28
CA MET A 18 24.25 -1.67 -26.36
C MET A 18 23.46 -0.60 -27.13
N PRO A 19 22.11 -0.64 -27.15
CA PRO A 19 21.38 0.62 -27.21
C PRO A 19 21.71 1.37 -25.91
N VAL A 20 21.65 2.70 -25.92
CA VAL A 20 21.58 3.45 -24.66
C VAL A 20 20.34 2.95 -23.95
N LEU A 21 20.54 2.00 -23.04
CA LEU A 21 19.51 1.48 -22.17
C LEU A 21 19.23 2.63 -21.21
N THR A 22 18.23 3.45 -21.53
CA THR A 22 17.56 4.23 -20.51
C THR A 22 17.13 3.22 -19.46
N LEU A 23 17.87 3.13 -18.36
CA LEU A 23 17.47 2.41 -17.17
C LEU A 23 16.22 3.15 -16.66
N GLN A 24 15.06 2.85 -17.23
CA GLN A 24 13.83 3.01 -16.49
C GLN A 24 13.92 1.99 -15.37
N VAL A 25 14.50 2.40 -14.25
CA VAL A 25 14.31 1.70 -12.98
C VAL A 25 12.79 1.70 -12.81
N SER A 26 12.16 0.54 -13.01
CA SER A 26 10.74 0.37 -12.74
C SER A 26 10.51 0.69 -11.27
N ALA A 27 9.42 1.39 -10.99
CA ALA A 27 8.93 1.63 -9.64
C ALA A 27 8.91 0.30 -8.86
N ALA A 28 9.54 0.27 -7.68
CA ALA A 28 9.70 -0.92 -6.87
C ALA A 28 9.05 -0.70 -5.50
N PRO A 29 8.29 -1.67 -4.97
CA PRO A 29 7.72 -1.60 -3.64
C PRO A 29 8.73 -1.13 -2.59
N GLY A 30 8.36 -0.10 -1.82
CA GLY A 30 9.22 0.49 -0.80
C GLY A 30 10.09 1.68 -1.26
N ASP A 31 10.02 2.10 -2.52
CA ASP A 31 10.57 3.38 -2.94
C ASP A 31 9.78 4.55 -2.33
N LEU A 32 10.50 5.59 -1.85
CA LEU A 32 9.89 6.81 -1.32
C LEU A 32 9.68 7.82 -2.45
N TYR A 33 8.46 8.35 -2.56
CA TYR A 33 8.14 9.45 -3.44
C TYR A 33 7.99 10.73 -2.64
N VAL A 34 8.60 11.81 -3.13
CA VAL A 34 8.65 13.12 -2.46
C VAL A 34 8.18 14.20 -3.42
N ALA A 35 7.19 14.99 -2.99
CA ALA A 35 6.77 16.19 -3.71
C ALA A 35 7.69 17.36 -3.35
N ASN A 36 8.35 17.93 -4.35
CA ASN A 36 9.24 19.10 -4.19
C ASN A 36 8.49 20.34 -4.68
N ARG A 37 7.92 21.09 -3.73
CA ARG A 37 6.91 22.11 -4.00
C ARG A 37 7.43 23.22 -4.91
N THR A 38 8.61 23.76 -4.61
CA THR A 38 9.19 24.90 -5.35
C THR A 38 9.81 24.50 -6.68
N GLN A 39 10.28 23.25 -6.79
CA GLN A 39 10.88 22.74 -8.02
C GLN A 39 9.82 22.24 -9.02
N GLY A 40 8.58 22.02 -8.58
CA GLY A 40 7.53 21.50 -9.45
C GLY A 40 7.79 20.06 -9.88
N THR A 41 8.39 19.25 -9.00
CA THR A 41 8.78 17.88 -9.29
C THR A 41 8.28 16.88 -8.26
N VAL A 42 8.22 15.62 -8.66
CA VAL A 42 8.20 14.48 -7.75
C VAL A 42 9.50 13.71 -7.94
N THR A 43 10.23 13.50 -6.85
CA THR A 43 11.45 12.68 -6.83
C THR A 43 11.11 11.32 -6.24
N ARG A 44 11.55 10.25 -6.91
CA ARG A 44 11.55 8.89 -6.37
C ARG A 44 12.91 8.58 -5.79
N ILE A 45 12.94 8.11 -4.55
CA ILE A 45 14.16 7.83 -3.78
C ILE A 45 14.20 6.34 -3.44
N ASN A 46 15.19 5.64 -3.99
CA ASN A 46 15.50 4.25 -3.66
C ASN A 46 16.82 4.24 -2.90
N SER A 47 16.83 3.73 -1.65
CA SER A 47 18.07 3.55 -0.87
C SER A 47 19.00 4.79 -0.88
N SER A 48 18.40 5.98 -0.73
CA SER A 48 19.04 7.32 -0.80
C SER A 48 19.44 7.86 -2.18
N LEU A 49 19.27 7.11 -3.27
CA LEU A 49 19.42 7.64 -4.63
C LEU A 49 18.10 8.26 -5.13
N GLY A 50 18.11 9.57 -5.33
CA GLY A 50 16.98 10.30 -5.91
C GLY A 50 16.99 10.29 -7.44
N THR A 51 15.85 9.96 -8.04
CA THR A 51 15.60 10.03 -9.49
C THR A 51 14.36 10.88 -9.76
N LEU A 52 14.38 11.69 -10.82
CA LEU A 52 13.22 12.47 -11.22
C LEU A 52 12.10 11.53 -11.70
N PHE A 53 10.94 11.58 -11.06
CA PHE A 53 9.76 10.80 -11.47
C PHE A 53 8.79 11.64 -12.31
N ALA A 54 8.48 12.85 -11.86
CA ALA A 54 7.62 13.79 -12.58
C ALA A 54 8.17 15.21 -12.49
N ASN A 55 7.89 16.03 -13.51
CA ASN A 55 8.23 17.46 -13.56
C ASN A 55 7.10 18.27 -14.20
N GLY A 56 7.28 19.59 -14.29
CA GLY A 56 6.29 20.50 -14.87
C GLY A 56 5.00 20.56 -14.05
N LEU A 57 5.11 20.31 -12.74
CA LEU A 57 4.02 20.48 -11.79
C LEU A 57 4.08 21.88 -11.18
N ASN A 58 2.93 22.44 -10.85
CA ASN A 58 2.79 23.74 -10.22
C ASN A 58 2.42 23.56 -8.74
N GLY A 59 3.43 23.60 -7.87
CA GLY A 59 3.26 23.44 -6.43
C GLY A 59 2.68 22.07 -6.02
N PRO A 60 3.29 20.94 -6.45
CA PRO A 60 2.89 19.63 -5.94
C PRO A 60 3.05 19.61 -4.42
N PHE A 61 2.03 19.14 -3.71
CA PHE A 61 1.99 19.19 -2.25
C PHE A 61 1.69 17.84 -1.62
N ALA A 62 0.57 17.20 -1.96
CA ALA A 62 0.22 15.90 -1.40
C ALA A 62 0.42 14.76 -2.41
N LEU A 63 0.84 13.60 -1.88
CA LEU A 63 1.08 12.37 -2.61
C LEU A 63 0.28 11.24 -1.96
N ALA A 64 -0.38 10.40 -2.76
CA ALA A 64 -1.01 9.17 -2.28
C ALA A 64 -0.96 8.09 -3.36
N PHE A 65 -0.74 6.84 -2.97
CA PHE A 65 -0.85 5.70 -3.88
C PHE A 65 -2.19 5.00 -3.74
N ASP A 66 -2.77 4.56 -4.85
CA ASP A 66 -3.86 3.58 -4.82
C ASP A 66 -3.31 2.13 -4.70
N GLY A 67 -4.21 1.17 -4.46
CA GLY A 67 -3.85 -0.24 -4.34
C GLY A 67 -3.28 -0.89 -5.62
N SER A 68 -3.39 -0.20 -6.77
CA SER A 68 -2.79 -0.63 -8.05
C SER A 68 -1.42 0.01 -8.32
N GLY A 69 -0.93 0.85 -7.40
CA GLY A 69 0.36 1.52 -7.52
C GLY A 69 0.33 2.77 -8.39
N ASN A 70 -0.85 3.30 -8.70
CA ASN A 70 -0.92 4.61 -9.34
C ASN A 70 -0.67 5.69 -8.29
N LEU A 71 0.23 6.63 -8.59
CA LEU A 71 0.50 7.80 -7.76
C LEU A 71 -0.46 8.92 -8.09
N PHE A 72 -1.09 9.48 -7.07
CA PHE A 72 -1.91 10.68 -7.15
C PHE A 72 -1.14 11.85 -6.55
N VAL A 73 -1.10 12.96 -7.29
CA VAL A 73 -0.38 14.18 -6.92
C VAL A 73 -1.35 15.34 -6.91
N ALA A 74 -1.53 15.97 -5.76
CA ALA A 74 -2.28 17.21 -5.65
C ALA A 74 -1.38 18.41 -5.88
N GLU A 75 -1.79 19.29 -6.78
CA GLU A 75 -1.23 20.63 -6.91
C GLU A 75 -2.05 21.60 -6.08
N GLN A 76 -1.41 22.16 -5.06
CA GLN A 76 -2.09 22.91 -4.00
C GLN A 76 -2.88 24.09 -4.53
N SER A 77 -2.27 24.95 -5.35
CA SER A 77 -2.87 26.21 -5.79
C SER A 77 -3.67 26.10 -7.08
N THR A 78 -3.52 25.02 -7.85
CA THR A 78 -4.25 24.84 -9.13
C THR A 78 -5.53 24.05 -8.95
N GLY A 79 -5.74 23.43 -7.79
CA GLY A 79 -6.93 22.61 -7.54
C GLY A 79 -7.01 21.38 -8.43
N THR A 80 -5.86 20.87 -8.89
CA THR A 80 -5.76 19.74 -9.80
C THR A 80 -5.12 18.55 -9.10
N ILE A 81 -5.71 17.37 -9.31
CA ILE A 81 -5.13 16.08 -8.93
C ILE A 81 -4.71 15.37 -10.21
N PHE A 82 -3.42 15.10 -10.33
CA PHE A 82 -2.88 14.26 -11.39
C PHE A 82 -2.77 12.81 -10.93
N LYS A 83 -3.01 11.87 -11.85
CA LYS A 83 -2.74 10.45 -11.68
C LYS A 83 -1.58 10.05 -12.58
N PHE A 84 -0.62 9.36 -11.99
CA PHE A 84 0.51 8.73 -12.67
C PHE A 84 0.39 7.23 -12.51
N THR A 85 0.38 6.49 -13.62
CA THR A 85 0.45 5.03 -13.58
C THR A 85 1.83 4.55 -13.10
N PRO A 86 1.99 3.27 -12.72
CA PRO A 86 3.30 2.72 -12.34
C PRO A 86 4.40 2.90 -13.40
N ASN A 87 4.03 2.95 -14.68
CA ASN A 87 4.94 3.24 -15.80
C ASN A 87 5.18 4.75 -16.05
N GLY A 88 4.65 5.63 -15.20
CA GLY A 88 4.85 7.08 -15.25
C GLY A 88 3.92 7.86 -16.18
N THR A 89 2.88 7.22 -16.76
CA THR A 89 1.94 7.92 -17.65
C THR A 89 1.07 8.89 -16.84
N LYS A 90 1.18 10.19 -17.12
CA LYS A 90 0.40 11.26 -16.47
C LYS A 90 -0.98 11.42 -17.11
N SER A 91 -2.00 11.58 -16.28
CA SER A 91 -3.36 11.98 -16.67
C SER A 91 -3.97 12.91 -15.61
N THR A 92 -4.94 13.73 -15.98
CA THR A 92 -5.73 14.51 -15.01
C THR A 92 -6.79 13.60 -14.40
N PHE A 93 -6.79 13.45 -13.07
CA PHE A 93 -7.81 12.71 -12.35
C PHE A 93 -9.00 13.59 -11.97
N ALA A 94 -8.71 14.77 -11.41
CA ALA A 94 -9.72 15.75 -11.04
C ALA A 94 -9.17 17.18 -11.19
N SER A 95 -10.06 18.13 -11.46
CA SER A 95 -9.75 19.55 -11.60
C SER A 95 -10.89 20.42 -11.06
N GLY A 96 -10.67 21.72 -10.93
CA GLY A 96 -11.68 22.65 -10.43
C GLY A 96 -11.98 22.48 -8.95
N LEU A 97 -10.98 22.01 -8.19
CA LEU A 97 -11.00 22.00 -6.72
C LEU A 97 -10.41 23.33 -6.21
N GLY A 98 -10.57 23.64 -4.93
CA GLY A 98 -9.94 24.81 -4.30
C GLY A 98 -8.48 24.53 -3.93
N VAL A 99 -8.15 24.68 -2.65
CA VAL A 99 -6.76 24.57 -2.16
C VAL A 99 -6.50 23.16 -1.63
N LEU A 100 -5.70 22.39 -2.37
CA LEU A 100 -5.48 20.97 -2.06
C LEU A 100 -4.27 20.76 -1.14
N PHE A 101 -4.52 20.32 0.10
CA PHE A 101 -3.46 20.06 1.08
C PHE A 101 -3.19 18.58 1.35
N ALA A 102 -4.18 17.70 1.21
CA ALA A 102 -4.02 16.31 1.58
C ALA A 102 -4.82 15.37 0.68
N LEU A 103 -4.23 14.18 0.47
CA LEU A 103 -4.81 13.06 -0.25
C LEU A 103 -4.67 11.81 0.62
N ALA A 104 -5.71 10.99 0.71
CA ALA A 104 -5.65 9.68 1.36
C ALA A 104 -6.61 8.70 0.69
N PHE A 105 -6.21 7.43 0.58
CA PHE A 105 -7.09 6.36 0.13
C PHE A 105 -7.67 5.61 1.32
N ASP A 106 -8.95 5.25 1.24
CA ASP A 106 -9.52 4.22 2.11
C ASP A 106 -9.22 2.80 1.58
N THR A 107 -9.53 1.78 2.38
CA THR A 107 -9.32 0.37 2.02
C THR A 107 -10.21 -0.12 0.89
N SER A 108 -11.26 0.62 0.54
CA SER A 108 -12.14 0.34 -0.61
C SER A 108 -11.66 1.01 -1.89
N GLY A 109 -10.52 1.72 -1.85
CA GLY A 109 -9.94 2.42 -3.00
C GLY A 109 -10.59 3.76 -3.33
N ASN A 110 -11.38 4.34 -2.42
CA ASN A 110 -11.88 5.70 -2.60
C ASN A 110 -10.79 6.71 -2.22
N LEU A 111 -10.61 7.74 -3.05
CA LEU A 111 -9.71 8.86 -2.77
C LEU A 111 -10.44 9.93 -1.98
N TYR A 112 -9.84 10.39 -0.89
CA TYR A 112 -10.27 11.54 -0.11
C TYR A 112 -9.30 12.68 -0.34
N ALA A 113 -9.83 13.86 -0.66
CA ALA A 113 -9.05 15.06 -0.92
C ALA A 113 -9.56 16.22 -0.06
N VAL A 114 -8.65 16.88 0.63
CA VAL A 114 -8.92 18.12 1.36
C VAL A 114 -8.97 19.28 0.37
N ASP A 115 -10.04 20.06 0.44
CA ASP A 115 -10.11 21.41 -0.09
C ASP A 115 -10.22 22.38 1.07
N GLU A 116 -9.09 22.98 1.43
CA GLU A 116 -8.95 23.84 2.60
C GLU A 116 -9.76 25.14 2.44
N GLY A 117 -9.72 25.74 1.24
CA GLY A 117 -10.44 26.98 0.94
C GLY A 117 -11.97 26.85 1.06
N SER A 118 -12.53 25.66 0.83
CA SER A 118 -13.96 25.40 1.04
C SER A 118 -14.27 24.69 2.37
N GLY A 119 -13.26 24.41 3.19
CA GLY A 119 -13.43 23.69 4.46
C GLY A 119 -14.04 22.30 4.29
N SER A 120 -13.79 21.66 3.14
CA SER A 120 -14.48 20.43 2.73
C SER A 120 -13.50 19.30 2.44
N ILE A 121 -13.97 18.07 2.63
CA ILE A 121 -13.28 16.85 2.20
C ILE A 121 -14.14 16.22 1.11
N PHE A 122 -13.58 16.11 -0.09
CA PHE A 122 -14.22 15.42 -1.20
C PHE A 122 -13.83 13.95 -1.20
N LYS A 123 -14.79 13.09 -1.55
CA LYS A 123 -14.59 11.67 -1.79
C LYS A 123 -14.77 11.37 -3.28
N PHE A 124 -13.84 10.63 -3.85
CA PHE A 124 -13.91 10.10 -5.20
C PHE A 124 -13.96 8.58 -5.12
N THR A 125 -14.94 7.97 -5.78
CA THR A 125 -14.99 6.50 -5.91
C THR A 125 -13.84 5.99 -6.78
N PRO A 126 -13.53 4.67 -6.80
CA PRO A 126 -12.57 4.09 -7.74
C PRO A 126 -12.84 4.46 -9.21
N ASP A 127 -14.12 4.63 -9.56
CA ASP A 127 -14.58 5.04 -10.89
C ASP A 127 -14.51 6.56 -11.12
N GLY A 128 -14.02 7.33 -10.15
CA GLY A 128 -13.81 8.78 -10.23
C GLY A 128 -15.03 9.63 -9.90
N VAL A 129 -16.13 9.05 -9.39
CA VAL A 129 -17.34 9.81 -9.04
C VAL A 129 -17.07 10.66 -7.79
N LYS A 130 -17.14 11.98 -7.94
CA LYS A 130 -16.96 12.96 -6.86
C LYS A 130 -18.24 13.12 -6.02
N SER A 131 -18.06 13.16 -4.71
CA SER A 131 -19.06 13.57 -3.72
C SER A 131 -18.41 14.38 -2.59
N THR A 132 -19.20 15.11 -1.80
CA THR A 132 -18.72 15.73 -0.57
C THR A 132 -18.86 14.73 0.57
N PHE A 133 -17.76 14.39 1.24
CA PHE A 133 -17.79 13.52 2.41
C PHE A 133 -18.19 14.31 3.66
N VAL A 134 -17.55 15.46 3.86
CA VAL A 134 -17.88 16.40 4.94
C VAL A 134 -17.54 17.84 4.52
N SER A 135 -18.24 18.80 5.09
CA SER A 135 -18.02 20.24 4.93
C SER A 135 -18.07 20.96 6.28
N GLY A 136 -17.73 22.25 6.28
CA GLY A 136 -17.78 23.09 7.49
C GLY A 136 -16.64 22.81 8.47
N ILE A 137 -15.52 22.30 7.98
CA ILE A 137 -14.26 22.23 8.73
C ILE A 137 -13.54 23.58 8.57
N GLY A 138 -12.83 24.04 9.61
CA GLY A 138 -12.31 25.41 9.65
C GLY A 138 -11.18 25.63 8.66
N SER A 139 -10.11 24.84 8.79
CA SER A 139 -9.00 24.77 7.84
C SER A 139 -8.40 23.36 7.89
N PRO A 140 -9.03 22.38 7.21
CA PRO A 140 -8.50 21.03 7.13
C PRO A 140 -7.22 21.03 6.30
N VAL A 141 -6.16 20.37 6.76
CA VAL A 141 -4.86 20.35 6.05
C VAL A 141 -4.20 18.99 5.95
N SER A 142 -4.65 18.00 6.71
CA SER A 142 -4.04 16.66 6.74
C SER A 142 -5.09 15.57 6.86
N LEU A 143 -4.82 14.40 6.28
CA LEU A 143 -5.70 13.23 6.29
C LEU A 143 -4.90 11.96 6.62
N ALA A 144 -5.46 11.09 7.46
CA ALA A 144 -4.98 9.72 7.61
C ALA A 144 -6.12 8.78 8.02
N PHE A 145 -6.15 7.58 7.45
CA PHE A 145 -7.10 6.54 7.89
C PHE A 145 -6.45 5.64 8.95
N ASP A 146 -7.22 5.30 9.99
CA ASP A 146 -6.88 4.17 10.85
C ASP A 146 -7.29 2.82 10.23
N SER A 147 -6.87 1.72 10.85
CA SER A 147 -7.20 0.37 10.38
C SER A 147 -8.69 0.01 10.52
N GLY A 148 -9.46 0.77 11.30
CA GLY A 148 -10.90 0.65 11.42
C GLY A 148 -11.68 1.43 10.36
N GLY A 149 -10.99 2.14 9.47
CA GLY A 149 -11.60 2.97 8.42
C GLY A 149 -12.07 4.35 8.90
N ASN A 150 -11.67 4.78 10.10
CA ASN A 150 -11.95 6.14 10.56
C ASN A 150 -10.96 7.12 9.93
N LEU A 151 -11.46 8.28 9.50
CA LEU A 151 -10.65 9.34 8.93
C LEU A 151 -10.24 10.35 10.01
N PHE A 152 -8.95 10.57 10.17
CA PHE A 152 -8.37 11.58 11.04
C PHE A 152 -7.98 12.80 10.21
N VAL A 153 -8.32 13.98 10.70
CA VAL A 153 -8.18 15.25 9.99
C VAL A 153 -7.55 16.29 10.89
N GLY A 154 -6.39 16.83 10.53
CA GLY A 154 -5.81 17.97 11.21
C GLY A 154 -6.45 19.26 10.74
N ASP A 155 -6.79 20.14 11.70
CA ASP A 155 -7.41 21.44 11.45
C ASP A 155 -6.57 22.56 12.11
N GLN A 156 -6.15 23.54 11.31
CA GLN A 156 -5.29 24.64 11.75
C GLN A 156 -6.05 25.71 12.54
N VAL A 157 -7.34 25.90 12.30
CA VAL A 157 -8.15 26.92 12.99
C VAL A 157 -8.53 26.43 14.39
N ALA A 158 -8.95 25.18 14.49
CA ALA A 158 -9.33 24.53 15.74
C ALA A 158 -8.11 24.03 16.53
N ASN A 159 -6.92 23.99 15.91
CA ASN A 159 -5.70 23.49 16.55
C ASN A 159 -5.91 22.09 17.15
N ALA A 160 -6.50 21.21 16.33
CA ALA A 160 -7.07 19.95 16.76
C ALA A 160 -6.97 18.89 15.66
N ILE A 161 -7.10 17.62 16.08
CA ILE A 161 -7.38 16.52 15.16
C ILE A 161 -8.84 16.10 15.35
N PHE A 162 -9.62 16.14 14.28
CA PHE A 162 -10.95 15.56 14.23
C PHE A 162 -10.87 14.11 13.77
N LYS A 163 -11.77 13.27 14.30
CA LYS A 163 -11.98 11.89 13.85
C LYS A 163 -13.38 11.77 13.28
N PHE A 164 -13.48 11.23 12.07
CA PHE A 164 -14.72 10.91 11.39
C PHE A 164 -14.86 9.40 11.29
N ALA A 165 -15.96 8.88 11.82
CA ALA A 165 -16.31 7.48 11.62
C ALA A 165 -16.74 7.23 10.15
N PRO A 166 -16.75 5.97 9.67
CA PRO A 166 -17.20 5.64 8.32
C PRO A 166 -18.61 6.15 7.96
N ASP A 167 -19.48 6.30 8.96
CA ASP A 167 -20.82 6.86 8.83
C ASP A 167 -20.86 8.41 8.75
N GLY A 168 -19.70 9.07 8.85
CA GLY A 168 -19.56 10.53 8.82
C GLY A 168 -19.63 11.21 10.20
N THR A 169 -19.85 10.46 11.28
CA THR A 169 -19.94 11.03 12.63
C THR A 169 -18.61 11.68 13.03
N LYS A 170 -18.65 12.99 13.34
CA LYS A 170 -17.49 13.79 13.77
C LYS A 170 -17.31 13.73 15.28
N THR A 171 -16.08 13.49 15.71
CA THR A 171 -15.62 13.66 17.10
C THR A 171 -14.29 14.42 17.12
N THR A 172 -13.95 15.03 18.26
CA THR A 172 -12.61 15.59 18.48
C THR A 172 -11.72 14.50 19.08
N PHE A 173 -10.65 14.13 18.38
CA PHE A 173 -9.68 13.15 18.87
C PHE A 173 -8.73 13.79 19.88
N THR A 174 -8.19 14.96 19.55
CA THR A 174 -7.34 15.75 20.45
C THR A 174 -7.41 17.24 20.07
N SER A 175 -7.01 18.11 20.98
CA SER A 175 -6.99 19.57 20.82
C SER A 175 -5.79 20.18 21.54
N GLY A 176 -5.52 21.47 21.29
CA GLY A 176 -4.41 22.17 21.91
C GLY A 176 -3.07 21.91 21.21
N LEU A 177 -3.13 21.50 19.95
CA LEU A 177 -1.98 21.42 19.07
C LEU A 177 -1.64 22.82 18.53
N ASN A 178 -0.55 22.92 17.78
CA ASN A 178 -0.10 24.13 17.12
C ASN A 178 0.21 23.80 15.66
N ASP A 179 -0.73 24.13 14.78
CA ASP A 179 -0.61 23.92 13.34
C ASP A 179 -0.33 22.44 12.93
N PRO A 180 -1.30 21.51 13.14
CA PRO A 180 -1.12 20.09 12.86
C PRO A 180 -1.25 19.75 11.36
N VAL A 181 -0.13 19.73 10.65
CA VAL A 181 -0.06 19.63 9.17
C VAL A 181 0.24 18.24 8.62
N GLY A 182 0.71 17.31 9.45
CA GLY A 182 1.09 15.96 9.00
C GLY A 182 0.50 14.88 9.90
N LEU A 183 -0.09 13.85 9.29
CA LEU A 183 -0.68 12.70 9.99
C LEU A 183 -0.21 11.40 9.35
N ALA A 184 0.19 10.44 10.18
CA ALA A 184 0.46 9.07 9.73
C ALA A 184 0.20 8.07 10.85
N PHE A 185 -0.33 6.91 10.50
CA PHE A 185 -0.43 5.77 11.42
C PHE A 185 0.74 4.82 11.23
N ASP A 186 1.29 4.30 12.33
CA ASP A 186 2.16 3.14 12.28
C ASP A 186 1.34 1.82 12.23
N SER A 187 2.02 0.71 11.99
CA SER A 187 1.38 -0.62 11.90
C SER A 187 0.79 -1.13 13.21
N ALA A 188 1.12 -0.50 14.35
CA ALA A 188 0.55 -0.78 15.66
C ALA A 188 -0.68 0.09 15.96
N GLY A 189 -1.07 0.99 15.04
CA GLY A 189 -2.21 1.89 15.19
C GLY A 189 -1.91 3.13 16.02
N ASN A 190 -0.64 3.47 16.26
CA ASN A 190 -0.29 4.75 16.87
C ASN A 190 -0.39 5.86 15.82
N LEU A 191 -1.02 6.98 16.16
CA LEU A 191 -1.08 8.18 15.31
C LEU A 191 0.14 9.06 15.60
N PHE A 192 0.83 9.46 14.54
CA PHE A 192 1.89 10.46 14.57
C PHE A 192 1.37 11.76 13.97
N VAL A 193 1.61 12.86 14.66
CA VAL A 193 1.14 14.20 14.30
C VAL A 193 2.33 15.15 14.23
N ALA A 194 2.57 15.75 13.07
CA ALA A 194 3.56 16.80 12.91
C ALA A 194 2.92 18.17 13.14
N GLU A 195 3.50 18.93 14.06
CA GLU A 195 3.21 20.34 14.26
C GLU A 195 4.23 21.19 13.51
N ASN A 196 3.76 21.92 12.49
CA ASN A 196 4.65 22.75 11.69
C ASN A 196 5.28 23.83 12.56
N VAL A 197 4.42 24.54 13.30
CA VAL A 197 4.80 25.56 14.25
C VAL A 197 5.08 24.90 15.60
N GLY A 198 6.35 24.87 16.00
CA GLY A 198 6.81 24.16 17.20
C GLY A 198 7.75 23.01 16.89
N GLY A 199 7.86 22.60 15.62
CA GLY A 199 8.92 21.70 15.16
C GLY A 199 8.93 20.37 15.89
N THR A 200 7.74 19.84 16.16
CA THR A 200 7.53 18.68 17.03
C THR A 200 6.67 17.64 16.32
N ILE A 201 6.99 16.36 16.55
CA ILE A 201 6.13 15.24 16.19
C ILE A 201 5.63 14.62 17.48
N PHE A 202 4.31 14.57 17.65
CA PHE A 202 3.67 13.84 18.73
C PHE A 202 3.29 12.43 18.29
N LYS A 203 3.31 11.50 19.24
CA LYS A 203 2.80 10.14 19.10
C LYS A 203 1.64 9.94 20.05
N PHE A 204 0.51 9.50 19.52
CA PHE A 204 -0.67 9.07 20.24
C PHE A 204 -0.80 7.56 20.15
N THR A 205 -0.89 6.90 21.30
CA THR A 205 -1.22 5.46 21.33
C THR A 205 -2.68 5.23 20.94
N PRO A 206 -3.09 3.99 20.58
CA PRO A 206 -4.51 3.66 20.38
C PRO A 206 -5.39 3.98 21.60
N ALA A 207 -4.81 4.00 22.80
CA ALA A 207 -5.50 4.39 24.04
C ALA A 207 -5.60 5.93 24.23
N GLY A 208 -5.05 6.72 23.31
CA GLY A 208 -5.08 8.18 23.35
C GLY A 208 -3.95 8.84 24.14
N THR A 209 -3.02 8.07 24.73
CA THR A 209 -1.87 8.64 25.44
C THR A 209 -0.93 9.37 24.47
N MET A 210 -0.72 10.67 24.72
CA MET A 210 0.14 11.55 23.94
C MET A 210 1.57 11.59 24.52
N THR A 211 2.57 11.52 23.64
CA THR A 211 3.99 11.67 23.98
C THR A 211 4.72 12.45 22.88
N THR A 212 5.80 13.14 23.23
CA THR A 212 6.71 13.73 22.23
C THR A 212 7.56 12.63 21.62
N PHE A 213 7.47 12.43 20.30
CA PHE A 213 8.29 11.48 19.57
C PHE A 213 9.59 12.12 19.05
N ALA A 214 9.50 13.32 18.50
CA ALA A 214 10.65 14.08 18.02
C ALA A 214 10.41 15.58 18.23
N SER A 215 11.50 16.34 18.38
CA SER A 215 11.49 17.79 18.55
C SER A 215 12.68 18.41 17.80
N ALA A 216 12.75 19.75 17.80
CA ALA A 216 13.80 20.51 17.11
C ALA A 216 13.84 20.22 15.60
N LEU A 217 12.66 20.13 14.99
CA LEU A 217 12.43 20.15 13.55
C LEU A 217 12.11 21.58 13.11
N ASN A 218 12.18 21.82 11.81
CA ASN A 218 12.01 23.12 11.20
C ASN A 218 11.00 23.03 10.04
N GLY A 219 9.72 23.14 10.41
CA GLY A 219 8.59 23.00 9.50
C GLY A 219 8.32 21.55 9.07
N PRO A 220 8.18 20.60 10.02
CA PRO A 220 7.79 19.25 9.68
C PRO A 220 6.41 19.28 9.01
N THR A 221 6.27 18.62 7.86
CA THR A 221 5.06 18.74 7.04
C THR A 221 4.44 17.39 6.70
N GLY A 222 5.14 16.56 5.93
CA GLY A 222 4.69 15.24 5.51
C GLY A 222 5.28 14.15 6.41
N LEU A 223 4.48 13.14 6.72
CA LEU A 223 4.86 11.96 7.49
C LEU A 223 4.52 10.69 6.71
N ALA A 224 5.44 9.73 6.64
CA ALA A 224 5.18 8.42 6.04
C ALA A 224 6.00 7.31 6.69
N PHE A 225 5.41 6.14 6.88
CA PHE A 225 6.11 4.96 7.39
C PHE A 225 6.54 4.04 6.25
N ASP A 226 7.76 3.52 6.34
CA ASP A 226 8.18 2.40 5.51
C ASP A 226 7.66 1.06 6.07
N SER A 227 7.80 -0.01 5.29
CA SER A 227 7.37 -1.36 5.69
C SER A 227 8.14 -1.96 6.88
N SER A 228 9.28 -1.34 7.25
CA SER A 228 10.08 -1.72 8.43
C SER A 228 9.69 -0.91 9.67
N GLY A 229 8.72 0.00 9.57
CA GLY A 229 8.26 0.84 10.67
C GLY A 229 9.14 2.07 10.95
N ASN A 230 10.03 2.44 10.04
CA ASN A 230 10.75 3.71 10.16
C ASN A 230 9.84 4.86 9.71
N LEU A 231 9.83 5.96 10.47
CA LEU A 231 9.12 7.18 10.11
C LEU A 231 10.04 8.06 9.25
N PHE A 232 9.51 8.54 8.14
CA PHE A 232 10.11 9.56 7.30
C PHE A 232 9.32 10.83 7.44
N GLU A 233 10.03 11.94 7.57
CA GLU A 233 9.46 13.26 7.74
C GLU A 233 10.11 14.25 6.78
N SER A 234 9.30 15.12 6.18
CA SER A 234 9.76 16.24 5.37
C SER A 234 9.91 17.49 6.21
N ASP A 235 11.17 17.86 6.44
CA ASP A 235 11.57 19.06 7.16
C ASP A 235 11.69 20.20 6.15
N THR A 236 10.54 20.79 5.81
CA THR A 236 10.35 21.64 4.63
C THR A 236 11.30 22.84 4.62
N ASN A 237 11.48 23.52 5.75
CA ASN A 237 12.31 24.72 5.80
C ASN A 237 13.81 24.39 5.82
N SER A 238 14.18 23.16 6.19
CA SER A 238 15.55 22.65 6.13
C SER A 238 15.87 21.95 4.81
N ASN A 239 14.92 21.84 3.87
CA ASN A 239 15.11 21.13 2.60
C ASN A 239 15.62 19.69 2.79
N THR A 240 15.12 19.02 3.84
CA THR A 240 15.67 17.73 4.29
C THR A 240 14.55 16.73 4.53
N ILE A 241 14.81 15.45 4.21
CA ILE A 241 14.01 14.35 4.71
C ILE A 241 14.77 13.70 5.88
N PHE A 242 14.16 13.67 7.06
CA PHE A 242 14.69 12.90 8.18
C PHE A 242 14.07 11.51 8.21
N LYS A 243 14.86 10.54 8.69
CA LYS A 243 14.43 9.17 9.00
C LYS A 243 14.58 8.94 10.49
N PHE A 244 13.53 8.40 11.09
CA PHE A 244 13.50 7.94 12.48
C PHE A 244 13.30 6.44 12.50
N THR A 245 14.12 5.72 13.26
CA THR A 245 13.90 4.28 13.47
C THR A 245 12.68 4.03 14.36
N PRO A 246 12.14 2.80 14.44
CA PRO A 246 11.09 2.46 15.42
C PRO A 246 11.46 2.80 16.86
N ALA A 247 12.76 2.83 17.18
CA ALA A 247 13.29 3.22 18.49
C ALA A 247 13.46 4.76 18.65
N GLY A 248 13.12 5.55 17.64
CA GLY A 248 13.18 7.02 17.66
C GLY A 248 14.54 7.62 17.26
N ALA A 249 15.50 6.82 16.81
CA ALA A 249 16.81 7.35 16.43
C ALA A 249 16.71 8.15 15.11
N LYS A 250 17.02 9.45 15.16
CA LYS A 250 17.00 10.39 14.03
C LYS A 250 18.26 10.29 13.18
N SER A 251 18.11 10.35 11.86
CA SER A 251 19.19 10.48 10.88
C SER A 251 18.73 11.27 9.66
N THR A 252 19.65 11.93 8.96
CA THR A 252 19.35 12.55 7.66
C THR A 252 19.22 11.45 6.61
N PHE A 253 18.07 11.36 5.95
CA PHE A 253 17.88 10.41 4.87
C PHE A 253 18.37 10.95 3.53
N THR A 254 17.99 12.19 3.22
CA THR A 254 18.43 12.91 2.02
C THR A 254 18.10 14.41 2.15
N THR A 255 18.64 15.22 1.25
CA THR A 255 18.30 16.64 1.09
C THR A 255 17.65 16.87 -0.28
N THR A 256 16.55 17.62 -0.32
CA THR A 256 15.79 17.89 -1.55
C THR A 256 15.10 19.25 -1.49
N GLY A 257 14.73 19.83 -2.63
CA GLY A 257 14.22 21.21 -2.70
C GLY A 257 12.78 21.36 -2.20
N SER A 258 12.61 21.84 -0.97
CA SER A 258 11.31 22.08 -0.33
C SER A 258 10.40 20.84 -0.37
N PRO A 259 10.78 19.75 0.33
CA PRO A 259 9.96 18.55 0.39
C PRO A 259 8.63 18.85 1.07
N SER A 260 7.56 18.22 0.62
CA SER A 260 6.22 18.36 1.21
C SER A 260 5.62 16.97 1.43
N GLY A 261 4.71 16.52 0.58
CA GLY A 261 4.10 15.20 0.67
C GLY A 261 5.10 14.06 0.48
N LEU A 262 4.92 13.01 1.28
CA LEU A 262 5.69 11.78 1.25
C LEU A 262 4.75 10.59 1.04
N ALA A 263 5.11 9.67 0.14
CA ALA A 263 4.38 8.43 -0.04
C ALA A 263 5.32 7.29 -0.40
N PHE A 264 5.18 6.15 0.28
CA PHE A 264 5.88 4.93 -0.12
C PHE A 264 5.09 4.19 -1.19
N GLU A 265 5.77 3.73 -2.22
CA GLU A 265 5.16 2.86 -3.22
C GLU A 265 4.70 1.54 -2.56
N PRO A 266 3.40 1.18 -2.69
CA PRO A 266 2.87 0.01 -2.02
C PRO A 266 3.43 -1.28 -2.62
N THR A 267 3.41 -2.35 -1.82
CA THR A 267 3.69 -3.68 -2.37
C THR A 267 2.52 -4.12 -3.25
N LEU A 268 2.75 -4.10 -4.57
CA LEU A 268 1.80 -4.61 -5.53
C LEU A 268 1.73 -6.13 -5.45
N HIS A 269 0.60 -6.65 -5.00
CA HIS A 269 0.29 -8.06 -5.14
C HIS A 269 -0.29 -8.29 -6.54
N GLN A 270 0.56 -8.26 -7.58
CA GLN A 270 0.13 -8.68 -8.91
C GLN A 270 0.15 -10.20 -9.00
N LEU A 271 -1.00 -10.79 -9.27
CA LEU A 271 -1.06 -12.13 -9.85
C LEU A 271 -0.51 -12.02 -11.27
N LEU A 272 0.70 -12.52 -11.50
CA LEU A 272 1.24 -12.69 -12.85
C LEU A 272 0.41 -13.77 -13.55
N ASN A 273 -0.04 -13.49 -14.78
CA ASN A 273 -0.77 -14.43 -15.63
C ASN A 273 -0.24 -15.87 -15.49
N ILE A 274 -1.05 -16.76 -14.94
CA ILE A 274 -0.82 -18.21 -14.98
C ILE A 274 -1.65 -18.74 -16.15
N SER A 275 -1.04 -18.83 -17.33
CA SER A 275 -1.68 -19.47 -18.49
C SER A 275 -1.27 -20.94 -18.54
N THR A 276 -2.25 -21.85 -18.51
CA THR A 276 -2.07 -23.21 -19.02
C THR A 276 -2.47 -23.19 -20.50
N ARG A 277 -1.51 -23.33 -21.43
CA ARG A 277 -1.81 -23.53 -22.86
C ARG A 277 -1.75 -25.02 -23.15
N GLY A 278 -2.91 -25.66 -23.35
CA GLY A 278 -3.03 -27.02 -23.86
C GLY A 278 -3.53 -27.01 -25.31
N PHE A 279 -2.94 -27.84 -26.19
CA PHE A 279 -3.49 -28.09 -27.53
C PHE A 279 -4.70 -29.03 -27.42
N VAL A 280 -5.79 -28.70 -28.11
CA VAL A 280 -6.98 -29.56 -28.23
C VAL A 280 -7.00 -30.12 -29.66
N GLY A 281 -6.96 -31.44 -29.81
CA GLY A 281 -7.18 -32.13 -31.09
C GLY A 281 -8.67 -32.31 -31.40
N THR A 282 -9.04 -32.78 -32.59
CA THR A 282 -10.45 -33.08 -32.93
C THR A 282 -10.89 -34.44 -32.38
N GLY A 283 -12.01 -34.48 -31.64
CA GLY A 283 -12.59 -35.66 -30.96
C GLY A 283 -13.36 -35.24 -29.68
N ASP A 284 -13.68 -36.17 -28.77
CA ASP A 284 -14.31 -35.94 -27.42
C ASP A 284 -13.40 -35.15 -26.44
N ALA A 285 -12.51 -34.31 -26.96
CA ALA A 285 -11.47 -33.62 -26.23
C ALA A 285 -12.03 -32.38 -25.50
N VAL A 286 -12.36 -32.54 -24.22
CA VAL A 286 -12.65 -31.42 -23.31
C VAL A 286 -11.34 -30.91 -22.71
N LEU A 287 -11.05 -29.61 -22.90
CA LEU A 287 -10.03 -28.94 -22.10
C LEU A 287 -10.64 -28.57 -20.74
N ILE A 288 -10.18 -29.23 -19.66
CA ILE A 288 -10.46 -28.76 -18.30
C ILE A 288 -9.31 -27.83 -17.89
N GLY A 289 -9.55 -26.53 -17.97
CA GLY A 289 -8.65 -25.51 -17.43
C GLY A 289 -8.87 -25.36 -15.92
N GLY A 290 -7.83 -25.63 -15.12
CA GLY A 290 -7.83 -25.39 -13.67
C GLY A 290 -6.40 -25.29 -13.13
N PHE A 291 -6.24 -24.68 -11.96
CA PHE A 291 -4.97 -24.66 -11.22
C PHE A 291 -5.04 -25.65 -10.05
N ILE A 292 -3.97 -26.42 -9.87
CA ILE A 292 -3.82 -27.31 -8.72
C ILE A 292 -3.48 -26.43 -7.52
N VAL A 293 -4.40 -26.33 -6.56
CA VAL A 293 -4.22 -25.54 -5.32
C VAL A 293 -3.43 -26.30 -4.24
N GLY A 294 -3.06 -27.56 -4.52
CA GLY A 294 -2.22 -28.41 -3.69
C GLY A 294 -2.22 -29.86 -4.16
N GLY A 295 -1.23 -30.62 -3.70
CA GLY A 295 -1.10 -32.07 -3.87
C GLY A 295 -0.10 -32.58 -2.84
N ASN A 296 -0.27 -33.79 -2.34
CA ASN A 296 0.81 -34.47 -1.64
C ASN A 296 1.34 -35.61 -2.49
N GLY A 297 2.63 -35.89 -2.32
CA GLY A 297 3.25 -37.08 -2.89
C GLY A 297 2.69 -38.30 -2.17
N LEU A 298 3.49 -38.90 -1.30
CA LEU A 298 3.02 -39.97 -0.45
C LEU A 298 2.20 -39.38 0.71
N TRP A 299 1.16 -40.09 1.14
CA TRP A 299 0.25 -39.59 2.19
C TRP A 299 0.97 -39.30 3.51
N LYS A 300 2.10 -39.96 3.76
CA LYS A 300 2.96 -39.74 4.92
C LYS A 300 3.83 -38.49 4.84
N ASP A 301 4.06 -37.94 3.66
CA ASP A 301 5.06 -36.86 3.46
C ASP A 301 4.68 -35.56 4.18
N THR A 302 3.38 -35.28 4.30
CA THR A 302 2.90 -33.95 4.70
C THR A 302 1.75 -33.93 5.70
N GLN A 303 0.93 -34.99 5.77
CA GLN A 303 -0.29 -35.00 6.58
C GLN A 303 -0.50 -36.31 7.37
N GLN A 304 0.56 -37.11 7.57
CA GLN A 304 0.49 -38.45 8.16
C GLN A 304 -0.40 -38.53 9.41
N ALA A 305 -0.06 -37.79 10.46
CA ALA A 305 -0.77 -37.86 11.73
C ALA A 305 -2.24 -37.44 11.63
N ALA A 306 -2.55 -36.46 10.76
CA ALA A 306 -3.91 -35.98 10.56
C ALA A 306 -4.75 -36.99 9.77
N ILE A 307 -4.15 -37.68 8.79
CA ILE A 307 -4.80 -38.73 8.00
C ILE A 307 -4.98 -40.00 8.83
N GLU A 308 -3.99 -40.40 9.64
CA GLU A 308 -4.10 -41.51 10.59
C GLU A 308 -5.24 -41.29 11.60
N ALA A 309 -5.38 -40.05 12.09
CA ALA A 309 -6.46 -39.69 13.01
C ALA A 309 -7.88 -39.84 12.41
N THR A 310 -8.03 -39.89 11.09
CA THR A 310 -9.32 -40.14 10.44
C THR A 310 -9.75 -41.61 10.45
N GLY A 311 -8.82 -42.54 10.72
CA GLY A 311 -9.04 -43.98 10.57
C GLY A 311 -9.13 -44.46 9.12
N LEU A 312 -8.94 -43.57 8.13
CA LEU A 312 -9.00 -43.84 6.69
C LEU A 312 -7.63 -43.73 6.01
N ALA A 313 -6.56 -43.92 6.77
CA ALA A 313 -5.21 -43.89 6.21
C ALA A 313 -5.01 -45.02 5.19
N PRO A 314 -4.38 -44.74 4.03
CA PRO A 314 -4.02 -45.78 3.08
C PRO A 314 -3.11 -46.85 3.71
N THR A 315 -3.32 -48.11 3.33
CA THR A 315 -2.54 -49.23 3.89
C THR A 315 -1.17 -49.39 3.25
N ASP A 316 -0.96 -48.82 2.05
CA ASP A 316 0.34 -48.77 1.37
C ASP A 316 0.93 -47.37 1.48
N ASP A 317 2.16 -47.28 1.98
CA ASP A 317 2.88 -46.01 2.16
C ASP A 317 3.19 -45.30 0.84
N ARG A 318 3.06 -45.99 -0.29
CA ARG A 318 3.28 -45.46 -1.64
C ARG A 318 2.03 -44.80 -2.24
N GLU A 319 0.91 -44.80 -1.53
CA GLU A 319 -0.32 -44.16 -1.98
C GLU A 319 -0.36 -42.66 -1.63
N SER A 320 -1.17 -41.91 -2.36
CA SER A 320 -1.44 -40.48 -2.10
C SER A 320 -2.79 -40.33 -1.41
N ALA A 321 -2.89 -39.44 -0.42
CA ALA A 321 -4.16 -39.12 0.23
C ALA A 321 -4.10 -37.73 0.84
N ILE A 322 -5.04 -36.85 0.52
CA ILE A 322 -5.06 -35.45 0.99
C ILE A 322 -6.22 -35.25 1.95
N LEU A 323 -5.95 -34.64 3.11
CA LEU A 323 -6.99 -34.17 4.02
C LEU A 323 -7.15 -32.65 3.87
N ALA A 324 -8.31 -32.18 3.46
CA ALA A 324 -8.57 -30.76 3.25
C ALA A 324 -9.94 -30.34 3.78
N THR A 325 -10.00 -29.17 4.44
CA THR A 325 -11.26 -28.50 4.77
C THR A 325 -11.67 -27.61 3.61
N LEU A 326 -12.80 -27.90 2.99
CA LEU A 326 -13.33 -27.14 1.86
C LEU A 326 -14.59 -26.35 2.31
N PRO A 327 -14.79 -25.11 1.81
CA PRO A 327 -16.07 -24.42 1.95
C PRO A 327 -17.26 -25.23 1.38
N ALA A 328 -18.49 -24.84 1.69
CA ALA A 328 -19.66 -25.48 1.08
C ALA A 328 -19.73 -25.15 -0.43
N GLY A 329 -19.74 -26.16 -1.29
CA GLY A 329 -19.75 -25.98 -2.75
C GLY A 329 -19.64 -27.29 -3.52
N ALA A 330 -19.75 -27.20 -4.85
CA ALA A 330 -19.49 -28.31 -5.76
C ALA A 330 -17.99 -28.37 -6.10
N TYR A 331 -17.41 -29.56 -6.08
CA TYR A 331 -15.98 -29.79 -6.32
C TYR A 331 -15.74 -30.93 -7.31
N THR A 332 -14.63 -30.82 -8.04
CA THR A 332 -14.12 -31.85 -8.94
C THR A 332 -12.77 -32.33 -8.44
N ALA A 333 -12.59 -33.63 -8.27
CA ALA A 333 -11.28 -34.21 -7.99
C ALA A 333 -10.49 -34.34 -9.30
N ILE A 334 -9.23 -33.90 -9.28
CA ILE A 334 -8.30 -34.03 -10.41
C ILE A 334 -7.13 -34.90 -9.96
N VAL A 335 -6.82 -35.94 -10.71
CA VAL A 335 -5.65 -36.80 -10.49
C VAL A 335 -4.66 -36.64 -11.63
N SER A 336 -3.39 -36.53 -11.28
CA SER A 336 -2.28 -36.56 -12.22
C SER A 336 -1.21 -37.53 -11.73
N GLY A 337 -0.52 -38.21 -12.66
CA GLY A 337 0.64 -39.02 -12.32
C GLY A 337 1.84 -38.16 -11.92
N ALA A 338 2.64 -38.66 -10.98
CA ALA A 338 3.86 -37.99 -10.54
C ALA A 338 4.80 -37.71 -11.73
N ASN A 339 5.43 -36.54 -11.75
CA ASN A 339 6.34 -36.10 -12.83
C ASN A 339 5.71 -36.14 -14.25
N GLY A 340 4.38 -36.03 -14.36
CA GLY A 340 3.69 -36.03 -15.65
C GLY A 340 3.55 -37.42 -16.30
N THR A 341 3.71 -38.49 -15.51
CA THR A 341 3.49 -39.86 -15.97
C THR A 341 2.00 -40.17 -16.15
N THR A 342 1.68 -41.17 -16.99
CA THR A 342 0.32 -41.66 -17.22
C THR A 342 0.10 -43.01 -16.54
N GLY A 343 -1.13 -43.27 -16.09
CA GLY A 343 -1.48 -44.50 -15.41
C GLY A 343 -2.97 -44.57 -15.09
N ILE A 344 -3.40 -45.68 -14.49
CA ILE A 344 -4.77 -45.85 -13.97
C ILE A 344 -4.74 -45.44 -12.50
N ALA A 345 -5.61 -44.52 -12.13
CA ALA A 345 -5.81 -44.12 -10.74
C ALA A 345 -7.25 -44.39 -10.33
N ARG A 346 -7.42 -44.77 -9.07
CA ARG A 346 -8.72 -44.83 -8.39
C ARG A 346 -8.76 -43.69 -7.37
N VAL A 347 -9.88 -42.98 -7.33
CA VAL A 347 -10.13 -41.91 -6.36
C VAL A 347 -11.32 -42.29 -5.52
N ASP A 348 -11.11 -42.40 -4.23
CA ASP A 348 -12.18 -42.52 -3.25
C ASP A 348 -12.22 -41.21 -2.44
N VAL A 349 -13.42 -40.64 -2.28
CA VAL A 349 -13.62 -39.39 -1.53
C VAL A 349 -14.49 -39.69 -0.32
N PHE A 350 -13.98 -39.35 0.86
CA PHE A 350 -14.66 -39.61 2.13
C PHE A 350 -15.01 -38.30 2.81
N ASN A 351 -16.21 -38.25 3.39
CA ASN A 351 -16.55 -37.20 4.33
C ASN A 351 -16.04 -37.61 5.71
N VAL A 352 -15.21 -36.77 6.32
CA VAL A 352 -14.59 -36.99 7.62
C VAL A 352 -15.14 -35.95 8.58
N GLN A 353 -15.82 -36.43 9.64
CA GLN A 353 -16.42 -35.60 10.69
C GLN A 353 -15.41 -35.21 11.75
#